data_AF-B0M2F6-F1
#
_entry.id   AF-B0M2F6-F1
#
_cell.length_a   1.000
_cell.length_b   1.000
_cell.length_c   1.000
_cell.angle_alpha   90.00
_cell.angle_beta   90.00
_cell.angle_gamma   90.00
#
_symmetry.space_group_name_H-M   'P 1'
#
loop_
_entity.id
_entity.type
_entity.pdbx_description
1 polymer ?
#
loop_
_entity_poly.entity_id
_entity_poly.type
_entity_poly.pdbx_seq_one_letter_code
_entity_poly.pdbx_strand_id
1 'polypeptide(L)'
;MSVEPVPNLFWLLFLFGLLKPGLGFFDPCGDRYEIKEEEANAVMENWPRNLQLASVNRTHKCYVSCILWYFGIIDSHGSVSLDEYFDLGIIDEYAFAPTLNRCVYQYRNETDLCERTFGLFHCLRLEKLATV
;
A
#
# COMPACT_ATOMS: atom_id res chain seq x y z
N MET A 1 -44.66 17.28 35.93
CA MET A 1 -43.71 16.20 35.59
C MET A 1 -43.11 16.55 34.24
N SER A 2 -41.88 17.07 34.23
CA SER A 2 -41.18 17.49 33.00
C SER A 2 -40.56 16.26 32.36
N VAL A 3 -40.92 15.95 31.12
CA VAL A 3 -40.31 14.86 30.36
C VAL A 3 -39.20 15.48 29.52
N GLU A 4 -37.95 15.30 29.95
CA GLU A 4 -36.79 15.68 29.15
C GLU A 4 -36.71 14.76 27.92
N PRO A 5 -36.47 15.30 26.72
CA PRO A 5 -36.31 14.48 25.53
C PRO A 5 -34.93 13.81 25.60
N VAL A 6 -34.90 12.53 25.96
CA VAL A 6 -33.70 11.70 25.83
C VAL A 6 -33.28 11.75 24.36
N PRO A 7 -32.05 12.21 24.03
CA PRO A 7 -31.57 12.22 22.66
C PRO A 7 -31.65 10.81 22.13
N ASN A 8 -32.57 10.60 21.18
CA ASN A 8 -32.95 9.30 20.71
C ASN A 8 -31.70 8.60 20.18
N LEU A 9 -31.31 7.45 20.75
CA LEU A 9 -30.13 6.68 20.35
C LEU A 9 -30.09 6.42 18.83
N PHE A 10 -31.27 6.39 18.21
CA PHE A 10 -31.49 6.36 16.77
C PHE A 10 -30.84 7.53 15.98
N TRP A 11 -30.78 8.74 16.52
CA TRP A 11 -30.11 9.88 15.89
C TRP A 11 -28.59 9.71 15.87
N LEU A 12 -28.02 9.14 16.95
CA LEU A 12 -26.60 8.79 16.98
C LEU A 12 -26.29 7.68 15.98
N LEU A 13 -27.14 6.64 15.90
CA LEU A 13 -27.02 5.58 14.90
C LEU A 13 -27.14 6.12 13.46
N PHE A 14 -27.92 7.17 13.22
CA PHE A 14 -28.00 7.82 11.91
C PHE A 14 -26.72 8.62 11.57
N LEU A 15 -26.11 9.28 12.55
CA LEU A 15 -24.83 9.97 12.40
C LEU A 15 -23.66 8.99 12.19
N PHE A 16 -23.67 7.85 12.88
CA PHE A 16 -22.64 6.80 12.73
C PHE A 16 -22.86 5.88 11.52
N GLY A 17 -24.11 5.68 11.08
CA GLY A 17 -24.46 4.81 9.94
C GLY A 17 -24.14 5.39 8.56
N LEU A 18 -23.88 6.70 8.48
CA LEU A 18 -23.45 7.39 7.25
C LEU A 18 -21.93 7.43 7.08
N LEU A 19 -21.17 7.18 8.14
CA LEU A 19 -19.75 6.84 8.05
C LEU A 19 -19.67 5.32 7.93
N LYS A 20 -19.98 4.78 6.75
CA LYS A 20 -19.30 3.54 6.37
C LYS A 20 -17.82 3.92 6.34
N PRO A 21 -16.94 3.45 7.25
CA PRO A 21 -15.56 3.38 6.84
C PRO A 21 -15.63 2.49 5.61
N GLY A 22 -15.22 3.01 4.46
CA GLY A 22 -14.95 2.17 3.32
C GLY A 22 -13.82 1.23 3.74
N LEU A 23 -14.14 0.17 4.48
CA LEU A 23 -13.34 -1.05 4.56
C LEU A 23 -13.48 -1.73 3.20
N GLY A 24 -13.09 -0.98 2.15
CA GLY A 24 -12.87 -1.51 0.83
C GLY A 24 -11.64 -2.37 0.94
N PHE A 25 -11.82 -3.67 0.79
CA PHE A 25 -10.72 -4.58 0.63
C PHE A 25 -9.98 -4.19 -0.66
N PHE A 26 -8.71 -3.80 -0.54
CA PHE A 26 -7.89 -3.52 -1.71
C PHE A 26 -7.39 -4.85 -2.27
N ASP A 27 -8.00 -5.28 -3.36
CA ASP A 27 -7.49 -6.35 -4.18
C ASP A 27 -6.84 -5.75 -5.45
N PRO A 28 -5.51 -5.55 -5.46
CA PRO A 28 -4.82 -5.07 -6.65
C PRO A 28 -4.77 -6.10 -7.79
N CYS A 29 -5.04 -7.37 -7.50
CA CYS A 29 -4.90 -8.48 -8.43
C CYS A 29 -6.17 -8.73 -9.25
N GLY A 30 -7.34 -8.40 -8.71
CA GLY A 30 -8.62 -8.69 -9.36
C GLY A 30 -8.77 -10.19 -9.58
N ASP A 31 -8.96 -10.63 -10.83
CA ASP A 31 -9.10 -12.06 -11.17
C ASP A 31 -7.77 -12.79 -11.36
N ARG A 32 -6.63 -12.19 -11.01
CA ARG A 32 -5.31 -12.83 -11.10
C ARG A 32 -4.98 -13.60 -9.82
N TYR A 33 -5.07 -14.91 -9.91
CA TYR A 33 -4.87 -15.82 -8.77
C TYR A 33 -3.44 -16.35 -8.64
N GLU A 34 -2.59 -16.20 -9.67
CA GLU A 34 -1.24 -16.74 -9.67
C GLU A 34 -0.29 -15.77 -10.37
N ILE A 35 0.78 -15.39 -9.67
CA ILE A 35 1.91 -14.64 -10.23
C ILE A 35 3.12 -15.55 -10.20
N LYS A 36 3.69 -15.80 -11.38
CA LYS A 36 4.92 -16.57 -11.50
C LYS A 36 6.10 -15.76 -10.98
N GLU A 37 7.01 -16.44 -10.29
CA GLU A 37 8.21 -15.81 -9.73
C GLU A 37 9.07 -15.17 -10.84
N GLU A 38 9.18 -15.80 -12.02
CA GLU A 38 9.97 -15.23 -13.13
C GLU A 38 9.37 -13.94 -13.66
N GLU A 39 8.04 -13.84 -13.65
CA GLU A 39 7.31 -12.64 -14.08
C GLU A 39 7.50 -11.50 -13.09
N ALA A 40 7.39 -11.79 -11.79
CA ALA A 40 7.67 -10.84 -10.73
C ALA A 40 9.13 -10.37 -10.78
N ASN A 41 10.08 -11.29 -10.90
CA ASN A 41 11.51 -10.98 -10.98
C ASN A 41 11.83 -10.10 -12.19
N ALA A 42 11.24 -10.36 -13.35
CA ALA A 42 11.45 -9.52 -14.55
C ALA A 42 11.02 -8.06 -14.33
N VAL A 43 9.90 -7.84 -13.64
CA VAL A 43 9.40 -6.51 -13.25
C VAL A 43 10.33 -5.86 -12.23
N MET A 44 10.80 -6.63 -11.25
CA MET A 44 11.68 -6.12 -10.21
C MET A 44 13.06 -5.78 -10.79
N GLU A 45 13.78 -6.73 -11.36
CA GLU A 45 15.19 -6.61 -11.77
C GLU A 45 15.47 -5.45 -12.75
N ASN A 46 14.55 -5.18 -13.68
CA ASN A 46 14.74 -4.15 -14.71
C ASN A 46 14.14 -2.79 -14.34
N TRP A 47 14.10 -2.44 -13.05
CA TRP A 47 13.46 -1.21 -12.61
C TRP A 47 14.16 0.05 -13.13
N PRO A 48 13.47 0.94 -13.86
CA PRO A 48 14.08 2.13 -14.46
C PRO A 48 14.47 3.17 -13.40
N ARG A 49 15.74 3.64 -13.45
CA ARG A 49 16.28 4.69 -12.55
C ARG A 49 15.62 6.06 -12.75
N ASN A 50 15.30 6.41 -13.99
CA ASN A 50 14.76 7.74 -14.35
C ASN A 50 13.28 7.66 -14.74
N LEU A 51 12.53 6.84 -13.99
CA LEU A 51 11.11 6.63 -14.25
C LEU A 51 10.31 7.90 -13.97
N GLN A 52 9.60 8.40 -14.98
CA GLN A 52 8.59 9.43 -14.76
C GLN A 52 7.31 8.76 -14.27
N LEU A 53 7.03 8.81 -12.96
CA LEU A 53 5.85 8.19 -12.33
C LEU A 53 4.53 8.54 -13.04
N ALA A 54 4.40 9.80 -13.47
CA ALA A 54 3.20 10.30 -14.14
C ALA A 54 2.98 9.70 -15.54
N SER A 55 4.02 9.19 -16.20
CA SER A 55 3.90 8.56 -17.53
C SER A 55 3.55 7.08 -17.46
N VAL A 56 3.61 6.47 -16.28
CA VAL A 56 3.26 5.04 -16.10
C VAL A 56 1.75 4.90 -16.01
N ASN A 57 1.19 3.99 -16.81
CA ASN A 57 -0.23 3.72 -16.78
C ASN A 57 -0.66 3.12 -15.43
N ARG A 58 -1.76 3.63 -14.87
CA ARG A 58 -2.40 3.12 -13.66
C ARG A 58 -2.58 1.60 -13.66
N THR A 59 -2.96 0.99 -14.79
CA THR A 59 -3.11 -0.48 -14.89
C THR A 59 -1.80 -1.22 -14.58
N HIS A 60 -0.68 -0.70 -15.07
CA HIS A 60 0.64 -1.27 -14.76
C HIS A 60 1.01 -1.04 -13.30
N LYS A 61 0.68 0.13 -12.74
CA LYS A 61 0.89 0.42 -11.32
C LYS A 61 0.16 -0.59 -10.43
N CYS A 62 -1.14 -0.82 -10.69
CA CYS A 62 -1.92 -1.83 -9.98
C CYS A 62 -1.35 -3.24 -10.11
N TYR A 63 -0.82 -3.57 -11.30
CA TYR A 63 -0.20 -4.87 -11.51
C TYR A 63 1.07 -5.04 -10.66
N VAL A 64 1.91 -4.02 -10.54
CA VAL A 64 3.04 -4.07 -9.58
C VAL A 64 2.53 -4.17 -8.15
N SER A 65 1.50 -3.42 -7.76
CA SER A 65 0.86 -3.55 -6.45
C SER A 65 0.39 -4.98 -6.18
N CYS A 66 -0.14 -5.66 -7.20
CA CYS A 66 -0.56 -7.05 -7.11
C CYS A 66 0.61 -7.99 -6.84
N ILE A 67 1.75 -7.79 -7.51
CA ILE A 67 2.98 -8.52 -7.20
C ILE A 67 3.36 -8.29 -5.72
N LEU A 68 3.42 -7.04 -5.27
CA LEU A 68 3.79 -6.73 -3.88
C LEU A 68 2.84 -7.37 -2.86
N TRP A 69 1.55 -7.39 -3.14
CA TRP A 69 0.55 -8.01 -2.29
C TRP A 69 0.68 -9.54 -2.27
N TYR A 70 0.86 -10.16 -3.44
CA TYR A 70 1.02 -11.61 -3.59
C TYR A 70 2.24 -12.14 -2.81
N PHE A 71 3.34 -11.40 -2.80
CA PHE A 71 4.53 -11.72 -2.01
C PHE A 71 4.48 -11.19 -0.57
N GLY A 72 3.34 -10.67 -0.11
CA GLY A 72 3.17 -10.24 1.28
C GLY A 72 3.95 -8.98 1.68
N ILE A 73 4.50 -8.22 0.72
CA ILE A 73 5.22 -6.96 0.96
C ILE A 73 4.24 -5.85 1.37
N ILE A 74 3.00 -5.91 0.88
CA ILE A 74 1.92 -5.01 1.27
C ILE A 74 0.69 -5.79 1.74
N ASP A 75 -0.07 -5.18 2.65
CA ASP A 75 -1.34 -5.71 3.13
C ASP A 75 -2.54 -5.33 2.22
N SER A 76 -3.73 -5.77 2.61
CA SER A 76 -5.01 -5.45 1.94
C SER A 76 -5.47 -3.99 2.09
N HIS A 77 -4.67 -3.15 2.72
CA HIS A 77 -4.83 -1.70 2.78
C HIS A 77 -3.74 -0.98 1.99
N GLY A 78 -2.81 -1.70 1.34
CA GLY A 78 -1.67 -1.13 0.65
C GLY A 78 -0.64 -0.50 1.59
N SER A 79 -0.63 -0.92 2.86
CA SER A 79 0.42 -0.61 3.83
C SER A 79 1.54 -1.63 3.68
N VAL A 80 2.78 -1.21 3.88
CA VAL A 80 3.93 -2.12 3.85
C VAL A 80 3.92 -3.00 5.09
N SER A 81 4.03 -4.31 4.89
CA SER A 81 4.12 -5.32 5.94
C SER A 81 5.38 -6.14 5.68
N LEU A 82 6.45 -5.89 6.45
CA LEU A 82 7.75 -6.54 6.24
C LEU A 82 8.22 -7.34 7.45
N ASP A 83 7.32 -7.58 8.42
CA ASP A 83 7.64 -8.24 9.68
C ASP A 83 8.31 -9.60 9.45
N GLU A 84 7.77 -10.43 8.55
CA GLU A 84 8.37 -11.71 8.19
C GLU A 84 9.77 -11.56 7.58
N TYR A 85 9.99 -10.54 6.75
CA TYR A 85 11.30 -10.27 6.14
C TYR A 85 12.33 -9.77 7.15
N PHE A 86 11.89 -9.03 8.18
CA PHE A 86 12.73 -8.61 9.30
C PHE A 86 13.08 -9.79 10.20
N ASP A 87 12.09 -10.62 10.56
CA ASP A 87 12.25 -11.81 11.40
C ASP A 87 13.21 -12.84 10.76
N LEU A 88 13.13 -12.99 9.44
CA LEU A 88 14.03 -13.86 8.67
C LEU A 88 15.43 -13.25 8.45
N GLY A 89 15.66 -12.00 8.86
CA GLY A 89 16.93 -11.29 8.66
C GLY A 89 17.26 -10.98 7.19
N ILE A 90 16.26 -11.05 6.30
CA ILE A 90 16.42 -10.72 4.87
C ILE A 90 16.64 -9.21 4.70
N ILE A 91 15.97 -8.42 5.55
CA ILE A 91 16.09 -6.98 5.60
C ILE A 91 16.51 -6.58 7.02
N ASP A 92 17.56 -5.77 7.14
CA ASP A 92 17.91 -5.12 8.41
C ASP A 92 16.88 -4.03 8.71
N GLU A 93 16.02 -4.28 9.71
CA GLU A 93 14.95 -3.36 10.09
C GLU A 93 15.47 -1.98 10.47
N TYR A 94 16.53 -1.88 11.28
CA TYR A 94 17.06 -0.61 11.76
C TYR A 94 17.66 0.22 10.63
N ALA A 95 18.32 -0.42 9.67
CA ALA A 95 18.86 0.23 8.49
C ALA A 95 17.74 0.63 7.50
N PHE A 96 16.65 -0.14 7.44
CA PHE A 96 15.59 0.06 6.45
C PHE A 96 14.47 1.01 6.90
N ALA A 97 14.12 1.02 8.19
CA ALA A 97 13.02 1.78 8.75
C ALA A 97 13.06 3.30 8.45
N PRO A 98 14.21 4.00 8.50
CA PRO A 98 14.26 5.41 8.12
C PRO A 98 13.84 5.67 6.68
N THR A 99 14.30 4.82 5.76
CA THR A 99 13.98 4.88 4.32
C THR A 99 12.50 4.60 4.09
N LEU A 100 11.98 3.56 4.73
CA LEU A 100 10.57 3.20 4.65
C LEU A 100 9.68 4.35 5.14
N ASN A 101 9.97 4.92 6.31
CA ASN A 101 9.21 6.03 6.89
C ASN A 101 9.16 7.25 5.97
N ARG A 102 10.30 7.62 5.36
CA ARG A 102 10.35 8.73 4.41
C ARG A 102 9.47 8.45 3.18
N CYS A 103 9.56 7.26 2.60
CA CYS A 103 8.77 6.88 1.43
C CYS A 103 7.26 6.83 1.74
N VAL A 104 6.86 6.28 2.89
CA VAL A 104 5.47 6.30 3.36
C VAL A 104 4.98 7.75 3.52
N TYR A 105 5.78 8.61 4.15
CA TYR A 105 5.42 10.02 4.34
C TYR A 105 5.23 10.78 3.02
N GLN A 106 6.03 10.47 2.00
CA GLN A 106 5.93 11.08 0.67
C GLN A 106 4.58 10.82 -0.01
N TYR A 107 4.02 9.61 0.16
CA TYR A 107 2.77 9.20 -0.49
C TYR A 107 1.56 9.14 0.47
N ARG A 108 1.67 9.70 1.68
CA ARG A 108 0.61 9.61 2.71
C ARG A 108 -0.73 10.21 2.30
N ASN A 109 -0.72 11.16 1.37
CA ASN A 109 -1.92 11.84 0.88
C ASN A 109 -2.47 11.21 -0.41
N GLU A 110 -1.80 10.20 -0.97
CA GLU A 110 -2.29 9.51 -2.16
C GLU A 110 -3.43 8.55 -1.75
N THR A 111 -4.58 8.74 -2.39
CA THR A 111 -5.81 7.98 -2.13
C THR A 111 -5.95 6.78 -3.05
N ASP A 112 -5.36 6.83 -4.24
CA ASP A 112 -5.33 5.69 -5.15
C ASP A 112 -4.26 4.71 -4.68
N LEU A 113 -4.71 3.52 -4.26
CA LEU A 113 -3.83 2.53 -3.66
C LEU A 113 -2.80 1.97 -4.65
N CYS A 114 -3.11 1.93 -5.95
CA CYS A 114 -2.15 1.53 -6.97
C CYS A 114 -1.07 2.60 -7.14
N GLU A 115 -1.46 3.87 -7.18
CA GLU A 115 -0.51 5.01 -7.24
C GLU A 115 0.37 5.04 -5.99
N ARG A 116 -0.24 4.89 -4.80
CA ARG A 116 0.47 4.93 -3.52
C ARG A 116 1.50 3.83 -3.40
N THR A 117 1.10 2.58 -3.62
CA THR A 117 1.98 1.41 -3.45
C THR A 117 3.07 1.37 -4.51
N PHE A 118 2.77 1.72 -5.76
CA PHE A 118 3.77 1.85 -6.82
C PHE A 118 4.78 2.96 -6.50
N GLY A 119 4.30 4.13 -6.08
CA GLY A 119 5.16 5.26 -5.72
C GLY A 119 6.05 4.95 -4.53
N LEU A 120 5.51 4.31 -3.50
CA LEU A 120 6.25 3.83 -2.35
C LEU A 120 7.35 2.86 -2.78
N PHE A 121 7.01 1.84 -3.59
CA PHE A 121 7.98 0.87 -4.08
C PHE A 121 9.08 1.54 -4.92
N HIS A 122 8.72 2.47 -5.79
CA HIS A 122 9.69 3.24 -6.56
C HIS A 122 10.65 4.03 -5.66
N CYS A 123 10.13 4.70 -4.64
CA CYS A 123 10.94 5.42 -3.65
C CYS A 123 11.94 4.49 -2.94
N LEU A 124 11.47 3.31 -2.47
CA LEU A 124 12.35 2.31 -1.86
C LEU A 124 13.43 1.81 -2.82
N ARG A 125 13.09 1.62 -4.11
CA ARG A 125 14.05 1.18 -5.14
C ARG A 125 15.13 2.21 -5.40
N LEU A 126 14.78 3.50 -5.52
CA LEU A 126 15.77 4.56 -5.76
C LEU A 126 16.81 4.63 -4.63
N GLU A 127 16.38 4.41 -3.40
CA GLU A 127 17.27 4.49 -2.23
C GLU A 127 18.21 3.30 -2.15
N LYS A 128 17.73 2.09 -2.46
CA LYS A 128 18.59 0.90 -2.63
C LYS A 128 19.61 1.08 -3.76
N LEU A 129 19.21 1.73 -4.86
CA LEU A 129 20.08 2.00 -6.01
C LEU A 129 21.07 3.16 -5.78
N ALA A 130 20.80 4.04 -4.82
CA ALA A 130 21.71 5.14 -4.44
C ALA A 130 22.85 4.69 -3.50
N THR A 131 22.71 3.51 -2.88
CA THR A 131 23.69 2.91 -1.96
C THR A 131 24.63 1.88 -2.62
N VAL A 132 24.64 1.76 -3.96
CA VAL A 132 25.56 0.90 -4.72
C VAL A 132 26.58 1.75 -5.47
#